data_AF-A0AAW8SX20-F1
#
_entry.id   AF-A0AAW8SX20-F1
#
_cell.length_a   1.000
_cell.length_b   1.000
_cell.length_c   1.000
_cell.angle_alpha   90.00
_cell.angle_beta   90.00
_cell.angle_gamma   90.00
#
_symmetry.space_group_name_H-M   'P 1'
#
loop_
_entity.id
_entity.type
_entity.pdbx_description
1 polymer ?
#
loop_
_entity_poly.entity_id
_entity_poly.type
_entity_poly.pdbx_seq_one_letter_code
_entity_poly.pdbx_strand_id
1 'polypeptide(L)'
;MGDMTYDEIKSLKSDIQEFSLTLKKYGEENSSILRENDISFFNFISKRIIFFKYFYSESLPYGTNYFCQVLISDFYYLIISLIKHEMRYVYVNERSIIENFCRLLTKTTDEESHVTGSLIDSLKDKEYLFELKDTDFSLIKSEYATACEYIHGGKLLEGSLVYIFEESVRNNWTLNEVNDYYERVKKLLKIFDKMLISEYKEYVDGCFHRRKSLLEYLVGKETMELLFK
;
A
#
# COMPACT_ATOMS: atom_id res chain seq x y z
N MET A 1 31.98 2.06 18.46
CA MET A 1 30.96 2.80 17.66
C MET A 1 29.78 1.86 17.51
N GLY A 2 28.64 2.17 18.12
CA GLY A 2 27.41 1.42 17.88
C GLY A 2 27.01 1.54 16.40
N ASP A 3 26.44 0.49 15.84
CA ASP A 3 25.92 0.49 14.47
C ASP A 3 24.81 1.56 14.38
N MET A 4 25.08 2.70 13.73
CA MET A 4 24.13 3.81 13.62
C MET A 4 22.78 3.35 13.03
N THR A 5 22.79 2.29 12.21
CA THR A 5 21.57 1.69 11.65
C THR A 5 20.74 0.99 12.72
N TYR A 6 21.38 0.39 13.72
CA TYR A 6 20.69 -0.26 14.83
C TYR A 6 19.93 0.75 15.70
N ASP A 7 20.56 1.89 15.99
CA ASP A 7 19.92 2.98 16.74
C ASP A 7 18.78 3.62 15.93
N GLU A 8 18.94 3.77 14.62
CA GLU A 8 17.89 4.24 13.70
C GLU A 8 16.68 3.28 13.68
N ILE A 9 16.91 1.96 13.54
CA ILE A 9 15.85 0.96 13.60
C ILE A 9 15.15 0.97 14.96
N LYS A 10 15.89 1.15 16.06
CA LYS A 10 15.32 1.24 17.41
C LYS A 10 14.42 2.47 17.54
N SER A 11 14.85 3.62 17.01
CA SER A 11 14.05 4.85 16.97
C SER A 11 12.75 4.63 16.20
N LEU A 12 12.83 4.07 14.99
CA LEU A 12 11.63 3.79 14.16
C LEU A 12 10.68 2.78 14.80
N LYS A 13 11.21 1.79 15.53
CA LYS A 13 10.35 0.86 16.32
C LYS A 13 9.58 1.61 17.41
N SER A 14 10.22 2.56 18.09
CA SER A 14 9.58 3.39 19.12
C SER A 14 8.50 4.29 18.50
N ASP A 15 8.81 4.92 17.36
CA ASP A 15 7.86 5.77 16.62
C ASP A 15 6.62 4.98 16.15
N ILE A 16 6.81 3.78 15.58
CA ILE A 16 5.71 2.89 15.20
C ILE A 16 4.87 2.45 16.41
N GLN A 17 5.49 2.25 17.58
CA GLN A 17 4.78 1.93 18.81
C GLN A 17 3.92 3.10 19.30
N GLU A 18 4.46 4.32 19.28
CA GLU A 18 3.72 5.54 19.62
C GLU A 18 2.55 5.77 18.64
N PHE A 19 2.80 5.54 17.35
CA PHE A 19 1.75 5.58 16.32
C PHE A 19 0.67 4.53 16.59
N SER A 20 1.03 3.28 16.94
CA SER A 20 0.06 2.23 17.30
C SER A 20 -0.82 2.64 18.48
N LEU A 21 -0.26 3.29 19.50
CA LEU A 21 -1.02 3.79 20.65
C LEU A 21 -1.99 4.91 20.23
N THR A 22 -1.54 5.79 19.33
CA THR A 22 -2.37 6.86 18.77
C THR A 22 -3.53 6.30 17.96
N LEU A 23 -3.30 5.28 17.14
CA LEU A 23 -4.35 4.59 16.38
C LEU A 23 -5.38 3.92 17.28
N LYS A 24 -4.96 3.29 18.40
CA LYS A 24 -5.90 2.71 19.38
C LYS A 24 -6.82 3.75 19.98
N LYS A 25 -6.25 4.88 20.43
CA LYS A 25 -7.04 6.01 20.94
C LYS A 25 -8.00 6.55 19.90
N TYR A 26 -7.53 6.73 18.65
CA TYR A 26 -8.38 7.19 17.56
C TYR A 26 -9.51 6.19 17.23
N GLY A 27 -9.25 4.89 17.33
CA GLY A 27 -10.27 3.85 17.21
C GLY A 27 -11.36 4.00 18.27
N GLU A 28 -10.98 4.13 19.54
CA GLU A 28 -11.91 4.34 20.65
C GLU A 28 -12.81 5.58 20.43
N GLU A 29 -12.22 6.69 19.96
CA GLU A 29 -12.95 7.92 19.62
C GLU A 29 -13.95 7.75 18.46
N ASN A 30 -13.74 6.74 17.60
CA ASN A 30 -14.60 6.42 16.45
C ASN A 30 -15.40 5.12 16.67
N SER A 31 -15.59 4.68 17.93
CA SER A 31 -16.36 3.47 18.28
C SER A 31 -15.82 2.17 17.66
N SER A 32 -14.52 2.11 17.39
CA SER A 32 -13.83 0.94 16.82
C SER A 32 -12.78 0.41 17.80
N ILE A 33 -12.86 -0.89 18.13
CA ILE A 33 -11.90 -1.55 19.01
C ILE A 33 -10.84 -2.23 18.15
N LEU A 34 -9.64 -1.67 18.12
CA LEU A 34 -8.54 -2.24 17.33
C LEU A 34 -7.93 -3.47 18.00
N ARG A 35 -7.97 -4.59 17.29
CA ARG A 35 -7.42 -5.88 17.70
C ARG A 35 -5.94 -5.98 17.32
N GLU A 36 -5.27 -7.01 17.81
CA GLU A 36 -3.85 -7.23 17.50
C GLU A 36 -3.59 -7.37 16.00
N ASN A 37 -4.49 -8.02 15.25
CA ASN A 37 -4.30 -8.15 13.81
C ASN A 37 -4.46 -6.80 13.07
N ASP A 38 -5.36 -5.93 13.53
CA ASP A 38 -5.49 -4.57 12.98
C ASP A 38 -4.20 -3.78 13.19
N ILE A 39 -3.66 -3.80 14.42
CA ILE A 39 -2.38 -3.14 14.74
C ILE A 39 -1.21 -3.75 13.96
N SER A 40 -1.18 -5.07 13.79
CA SER A 40 -0.16 -5.75 12.98
C SER A 40 -0.20 -5.29 11.52
N PHE A 41 -1.39 -5.20 10.94
CA PHE A 41 -1.59 -4.68 9.59
C PHE A 41 -1.21 -3.20 9.48
N PHE A 42 -1.64 -2.35 10.42
CA PHE A 42 -1.28 -0.94 10.41
C PHE A 42 0.22 -0.73 10.57
N ASN A 43 0.91 -1.52 11.39
CA ASN A 43 2.37 -1.50 11.49
C ASN A 43 3.06 -1.93 10.20
N PHE A 44 2.47 -2.89 9.48
CA PHE A 44 2.94 -3.27 8.14
C PHE A 44 2.84 -2.09 7.16
N ILE A 45 1.73 -1.34 7.18
CA ILE A 45 1.51 -0.13 6.35
C ILE A 45 2.46 1.01 6.78
N SER A 46 2.63 1.26 8.07
CA SER A 46 3.54 2.28 8.61
C SER A 46 4.97 2.13 8.11
N LYS A 47 5.44 0.88 7.97
CA LYS A 47 6.76 0.61 7.38
C LYS A 47 6.86 1.03 5.91
N ARG A 48 5.78 0.90 5.13
CA ARG A 48 5.74 1.38 3.73
C ARG A 48 5.72 2.90 3.69
N ILE A 49 4.95 3.54 4.58
CA ILE A 49 4.97 5.00 4.73
C ILE A 49 6.41 5.49 5.01
N ILE A 50 7.11 4.85 5.96
CA ILE A 50 8.49 5.19 6.28
C ILE A 50 9.41 4.91 5.08
N PHE A 51 9.28 3.76 4.42
CA PHE A 51 10.03 3.44 3.22
C PHE A 51 9.87 4.54 2.15
N PHE A 52 8.65 4.98 1.86
CA PHE A 52 8.40 6.05 0.89
C PHE A 52 8.96 7.40 1.35
N LYS A 53 9.05 7.68 2.65
CA LYS A 53 9.74 8.87 3.17
C LYS A 53 11.26 8.82 2.92
N TYR A 54 11.90 7.65 2.95
CA TYR A 54 13.30 7.48 2.56
C TYR A 54 13.50 7.44 1.05
N PHE A 55 12.53 6.91 0.32
CA PHE A 55 12.53 6.86 -1.14
C PHE A 55 12.30 8.24 -1.75
N TYR A 56 11.50 9.08 -1.10
CA TYR A 56 11.29 10.47 -1.51
C TYR A 56 12.59 11.29 -1.44
N SER A 57 12.90 11.98 -2.54
CA SER A 57 14.05 12.91 -2.62
C SER A 57 13.81 13.95 -3.68
N GLU A 58 14.31 15.17 -3.46
CA GLU A 58 14.34 16.24 -4.48
C GLU A 58 15.07 15.83 -5.77
N SER A 59 15.91 14.79 -5.72
CA SER A 59 16.64 14.24 -6.86
C SER A 59 15.82 13.31 -7.78
N LEU A 60 14.61 12.90 -7.38
CA LEU A 60 13.73 12.13 -8.25
C LEU A 60 13.07 13.02 -9.32
N PRO A 61 12.77 12.48 -10.52
CA PRO A 61 11.97 13.21 -11.51
C PRO A 61 10.67 13.71 -10.89
N TYR A 62 10.25 14.93 -11.24
CA TYR A 62 9.14 15.67 -10.62
C TYR A 62 7.86 14.83 -10.42
N GLY A 63 7.48 14.01 -11.40
CA GLY A 63 6.29 13.13 -11.29
C GLY A 63 6.44 11.93 -10.34
N THR A 64 7.65 11.44 -10.09
CA THR A 64 7.88 10.29 -9.18
C THR A 64 7.65 10.69 -7.71
N ASN A 65 8.08 11.90 -7.35
CA ASN A 65 7.88 12.44 -6.00
C ASN A 65 6.40 12.63 -5.66
N TYR A 66 5.62 13.11 -6.63
CA TYR A 66 4.18 13.25 -6.49
C TYR A 66 3.52 11.91 -6.15
N PHE A 67 3.79 10.85 -6.91
CA PHE A 67 3.20 9.53 -6.65
C PHE A 67 3.60 8.97 -5.27
N CYS A 68 4.83 9.23 -4.80
CA CYS A 68 5.24 8.82 -3.46
C CYS A 68 4.45 9.57 -2.37
N GLN A 69 4.22 10.88 -2.55
CA GLN A 69 3.40 11.67 -1.62
C GLN A 69 1.96 11.19 -1.59
N VAL A 70 1.38 10.89 -2.76
CA VAL A 70 0.03 10.33 -2.87
C VAL A 70 -0.05 8.97 -2.17
N LEU A 71 0.91 8.06 -2.42
CA LEU A 71 0.96 6.76 -1.74
C LEU A 71 1.04 6.90 -0.22
N ILE A 72 1.88 7.81 0.29
CA ILE A 72 1.95 8.09 1.74
C ILE A 72 0.58 8.54 2.27
N SER A 73 -0.07 9.48 1.58
CA SER A 73 -1.40 9.97 1.93
C SER A 73 -2.43 8.85 1.94
N ASP A 74 -2.52 8.08 0.86
CA ASP A 74 -3.49 7.00 0.70
C ASP A 74 -3.30 5.89 1.75
N PHE A 75 -2.06 5.61 2.17
CA PHE A 75 -1.82 4.67 3.26
C PHE A 75 -2.38 5.17 4.60
N TYR A 76 -2.25 6.47 4.91
CA TYR A 76 -2.88 7.04 6.10
C TYR A 76 -4.40 7.00 6.00
N TYR A 77 -4.97 7.38 4.85
CA TYR A 77 -6.42 7.36 4.64
C TYR A 77 -6.99 5.95 4.60
N LEU A 78 -6.25 4.95 4.10
CA LEU A 78 -6.64 3.54 4.20
C LEU A 78 -6.77 3.11 5.66
N ILE A 79 -5.80 3.44 6.52
CA ILE A 79 -5.87 3.17 7.96
C ILE A 79 -7.09 3.86 8.57
N ILE A 80 -7.30 5.15 8.28
CA ILE A 80 -8.43 5.91 8.83
C ILE A 80 -9.77 5.30 8.41
N SER A 81 -9.95 4.97 7.13
CA SER A 81 -11.19 4.40 6.61
C SER A 81 -11.46 2.99 7.16
N LEU A 82 -10.42 2.19 7.41
CA LEU A 82 -10.56 0.90 8.08
C LEU A 82 -11.01 1.05 9.53
N ILE A 83 -10.44 2.02 10.27
CA ILE A 83 -10.84 2.31 11.65
C ILE A 83 -12.30 2.77 11.71
N LYS A 84 -12.73 3.60 10.75
CA LYS A 84 -14.09 4.13 10.69
C LYS A 84 -15.12 3.20 10.06
N HIS A 85 -14.70 2.04 9.56
CA HIS A 85 -15.56 1.12 8.78
C HIS A 85 -16.18 1.80 7.54
N GLU A 86 -15.45 2.73 6.92
CA GLU A 86 -15.86 3.49 5.75
C GLU A 86 -15.51 2.72 4.46
N MET A 87 -16.24 1.62 4.20
CA MET A 87 -15.85 0.64 3.16
C MET A 87 -15.65 1.23 1.76
N ARG A 88 -16.48 2.19 1.35
CA ARG A 88 -16.27 2.88 0.07
C ARG A 88 -14.92 3.59 0.03
N TYR A 89 -14.51 4.23 1.12
CA TYR A 89 -13.24 4.91 1.19
C TYR A 89 -12.06 3.93 1.33
N VAL A 90 -12.25 2.77 1.96
CA VAL A 90 -11.25 1.67 1.94
C VAL A 90 -10.88 1.33 0.50
N TYR A 91 -11.88 1.05 -0.35
CA TYR A 91 -11.65 0.71 -1.76
C TYR A 91 -11.18 1.90 -2.61
N VAL A 92 -11.59 3.15 -2.30
CA VAL A 92 -11.02 4.35 -2.94
C VAL A 92 -9.52 4.42 -2.73
N ASN A 93 -9.07 4.25 -1.48
CA ASN A 93 -7.65 4.31 -1.15
C ASN A 93 -6.89 3.13 -1.76
N GLU A 94 -7.44 1.92 -1.71
CA GLU A 94 -6.83 0.74 -2.35
C GLU A 94 -6.65 0.91 -3.85
N ARG A 95 -7.69 1.38 -4.56
CA ARG A 95 -7.60 1.70 -5.98
C ARG A 95 -6.50 2.72 -6.23
N SER A 96 -6.51 3.83 -5.49
CA SER A 96 -5.51 4.89 -5.64
C SER A 96 -4.09 4.38 -5.37
N ILE A 97 -3.89 3.52 -4.37
CA ILE A 97 -2.59 2.87 -4.10
C ILE A 97 -2.13 2.07 -5.30
N ILE A 98 -2.98 1.20 -5.86
CA ILE A 98 -2.65 0.39 -7.04
C ILE A 98 -2.30 1.30 -8.22
N GLU A 99 -3.11 2.31 -8.49
CA GLU A 99 -2.93 3.25 -9.59
C GLU A 99 -1.59 3.99 -9.50
N ASN A 100 -1.25 4.51 -8.32
CA ASN A 100 -0.02 5.25 -8.12
C ASN A 100 1.23 4.35 -8.11
N PHE A 101 1.13 3.11 -7.65
CA PHE A 101 2.19 2.13 -7.88
C PHE A 101 2.40 1.84 -9.37
N CYS A 102 1.32 1.67 -10.13
CA CYS A 102 1.42 1.44 -11.57
C CYS A 102 2.11 2.62 -12.26
N ARG A 103 1.65 3.85 -12.01
CA ARG A 103 2.25 5.08 -12.57
C ARG A 103 3.72 5.24 -12.19
N LEU A 104 4.06 4.94 -10.95
CA LEU A 104 5.43 4.95 -10.46
C LEU A 104 6.30 3.95 -11.25
N LEU A 105 5.85 2.71 -11.40
CA LEU A 105 6.60 1.63 -12.07
C LEU A 105 6.68 1.82 -13.59
N THR A 106 5.68 2.42 -14.22
CA THR A 106 5.64 2.68 -15.66
C THR A 106 6.23 4.05 -16.03
N LYS A 107 6.54 4.89 -15.03
CA LYS A 107 7.01 6.28 -15.18
C LYS A 107 6.04 7.13 -16.00
N THR A 108 4.74 6.85 -15.89
CA THR A 108 3.68 7.58 -16.59
C THR A 108 3.24 8.76 -15.74
N THR A 109 3.52 9.98 -16.20
CA THR A 109 3.24 11.24 -15.46
C THR A 109 1.94 11.92 -15.86
N ASP A 110 1.18 11.40 -16.84
CA ASP A 110 -0.10 11.99 -17.23
C ASP A 110 -1.14 11.74 -16.13
N GLU A 111 -1.27 12.73 -15.24
CA GLU A 111 -2.28 12.77 -14.16
C GLU A 111 -3.71 12.72 -14.70
N GLU A 112 -3.93 13.23 -15.93
CA GLU A 112 -5.21 13.22 -16.65
C GLU A 112 -5.48 11.92 -17.40
N SER A 113 -4.47 11.05 -17.57
CA SER A 113 -4.73 9.71 -18.13
C SER A 113 -5.43 8.87 -17.04
N HIS A 114 -6.69 8.51 -17.31
CA HIS A 114 -7.35 7.46 -16.55
C HIS A 114 -6.39 6.27 -16.49
N VAL A 115 -6.15 5.72 -15.28
CA VAL A 115 -5.47 4.43 -15.21
C VAL A 115 -6.36 3.44 -15.93
N THR A 116 -5.96 3.08 -17.13
CA THR A 116 -6.64 2.11 -17.96
C THR A 116 -6.15 0.72 -17.58
N GLY A 117 -6.94 -0.30 -17.90
CA GLY A 117 -6.45 -1.69 -17.85
C GLY A 117 -5.12 -1.87 -18.58
N SER A 118 -4.87 -1.08 -19.63
CA SER A 118 -3.61 -1.10 -20.39
C SER A 118 -2.40 -0.61 -19.59
N LEU A 119 -2.55 0.32 -18.64
CA LEU A 119 -1.43 0.73 -17.79
C LEU A 119 -1.01 -0.42 -16.87
N ILE A 120 -1.98 -1.12 -16.28
CA ILE A 120 -1.72 -2.30 -15.45
C ILE A 120 -1.13 -3.43 -16.31
N ASP A 121 -1.64 -3.63 -17.51
CA ASP A 121 -1.12 -4.63 -18.44
C ASP A 121 0.35 -4.39 -18.82
N SER A 122 0.76 -3.13 -18.93
CA SER A 122 2.16 -2.80 -19.22
C SER A 122 3.15 -3.23 -18.13
N LEU A 123 2.69 -3.50 -16.89
CA LEU A 123 3.55 -4.05 -15.85
C LEU A 123 4.02 -5.47 -16.18
N LYS A 124 3.22 -6.25 -16.90
CA LYS A 124 3.58 -7.63 -17.27
C LYS A 124 4.74 -7.69 -18.26
N ASP A 125 4.87 -6.66 -19.09
CA ASP A 125 5.87 -6.59 -20.16
C ASP A 125 7.23 -6.09 -19.68
N LYS A 126 7.35 -5.66 -18.42
CA LYS A 126 8.60 -5.18 -17.83
C LYS A 126 9.50 -6.34 -17.42
N GLU A 127 10.81 -6.15 -17.63
CA GLU A 127 11.82 -7.04 -17.09
C GLU A 127 12.12 -6.69 -15.64
N TYR A 128 12.04 -7.69 -14.75
CA TYR A 128 12.32 -7.54 -13.33
C TYR A 128 13.48 -8.44 -12.88
N LEU A 129 14.13 -8.10 -11.77
CA LEU A 129 15.16 -8.89 -11.08
C LEU A 129 14.60 -10.17 -10.42
N PHE A 130 13.32 -10.47 -10.66
CA PHE A 130 12.62 -11.65 -10.21
C PHE A 130 11.57 -12.05 -11.26
N GLU A 131 11.17 -13.31 -11.22
CA GLU A 131 10.08 -13.80 -12.05
C GLU A 131 8.73 -13.30 -11.48
N LEU A 132 8.05 -12.41 -12.21
CA LEU A 132 6.68 -12.05 -11.90
C LEU A 132 5.75 -13.20 -12.28
N LYS A 133 5.24 -13.90 -11.27
CA LYS A 133 4.31 -15.02 -11.49
C LYS A 133 2.97 -14.52 -12.03
N ASP A 134 2.35 -15.30 -12.91
CA ASP A 134 1.00 -15.01 -13.41
C ASP A 134 -0.02 -14.87 -12.27
N THR A 135 0.14 -15.61 -11.17
CA THR A 135 -0.73 -15.49 -9.99
C THR A 135 -0.57 -14.17 -9.26
N ASP A 136 0.64 -13.59 -9.25
CA ASP A 136 0.91 -12.30 -8.62
C ASP A 136 0.38 -11.16 -9.48
N PHE A 137 0.58 -11.24 -10.80
CA PHE A 137 0.00 -10.29 -11.74
C PHE A 137 -1.54 -10.34 -11.74
N SER A 138 -2.13 -11.55 -11.68
CA SER A 138 -3.58 -11.72 -11.59
C SER A 138 -4.17 -11.10 -10.33
N LEU A 139 -3.44 -11.16 -9.21
CA LEU A 139 -3.86 -10.50 -7.96
C LEU A 139 -3.93 -8.98 -8.12
N ILE A 140 -2.93 -8.35 -8.76
CA ILE A 140 -2.96 -6.90 -9.02
C ILE A 140 -4.21 -6.53 -9.82
N LYS A 141 -4.49 -7.27 -10.90
CA LYS A 141 -5.68 -7.00 -11.74
C LYS A 141 -6.98 -7.23 -10.98
N SER A 142 -7.07 -8.29 -10.18
CA SER A 142 -8.30 -8.61 -9.45
C SER A 142 -8.60 -7.61 -8.35
N GLU A 143 -7.61 -7.20 -7.55
CA GLU A 143 -7.82 -6.20 -6.51
C GLU A 143 -8.17 -4.84 -7.12
N TYR A 144 -7.51 -4.45 -8.23
CA TYR A 144 -7.88 -3.23 -8.97
C TYR A 144 -9.32 -3.26 -9.47
N ALA A 145 -9.70 -4.34 -10.16
CA ALA A 145 -11.05 -4.49 -10.70
C ALA A 145 -12.11 -4.48 -9.60
N THR A 146 -11.83 -5.16 -8.48
CA THR A 146 -12.72 -5.20 -7.31
C THR A 146 -12.92 -3.81 -6.71
N ALA A 147 -11.83 -3.08 -6.47
CA ALA A 147 -11.90 -1.73 -5.93
C ALA A 147 -12.64 -0.77 -6.90
N CYS A 148 -12.39 -0.89 -8.20
CA CYS A 148 -13.06 -0.11 -9.24
C CYS A 148 -14.57 -0.39 -9.28
N GLU A 149 -14.98 -1.66 -9.32
CA GLU A 149 -16.39 -2.06 -9.34
C GLU A 149 -17.12 -1.56 -8.09
N TYR A 150 -16.49 -1.67 -6.92
CA TYR A 150 -17.05 -1.20 -5.66
C TYR A 150 -17.34 0.31 -5.69
N ILE A 151 -16.39 1.12 -6.17
CA ILE A 151 -16.51 2.58 -6.20
C ILE A 151 -17.57 3.06 -7.20
N HIS A 152 -17.67 2.37 -8.34
CA HIS A 152 -18.59 2.72 -9.42
C HIS A 152 -19.98 2.08 -9.28
N GLY A 153 -20.22 1.35 -8.20
CA GLY A 153 -21.51 0.76 -7.86
C GLY A 153 -21.87 -0.48 -8.68
N GLY A 154 -21.25 -0.71 -9.83
CA GLY A 154 -21.42 -1.93 -10.63
C GLY A 154 -22.90 -2.33 -10.78
N LYS A 155 -23.19 -3.61 -10.53
CA LYS A 155 -24.55 -4.18 -10.57
C LYS A 155 -25.44 -3.74 -9.40
N LEU A 156 -24.89 -3.16 -8.33
CA LEU A 156 -25.67 -2.69 -7.19
C LEU A 156 -26.72 -1.65 -7.64
N LEU A 157 -26.35 -0.80 -8.60
CA LEU A 157 -27.19 0.27 -9.13
C LEU A 157 -28.41 -0.24 -9.92
N GLU A 158 -28.48 -1.53 -10.25
CA GLU A 158 -29.64 -2.16 -10.87
C GLU A 158 -30.77 -2.44 -9.86
N GLY A 159 -30.49 -2.33 -8.56
CA GLY A 159 -31.44 -2.58 -7.48
C GLY A 159 -32.42 -1.42 -7.22
N SER A 160 -33.39 -1.65 -6.32
CA SER A 160 -34.32 -0.60 -5.88
C SER A 160 -33.63 0.42 -4.97
N LEU A 161 -34.20 1.62 -4.83
CA LEU A 161 -33.67 2.66 -3.93
C LEU A 161 -33.47 2.16 -2.50
N VAL A 162 -34.44 1.40 -1.98
CA VAL A 162 -34.36 0.82 -0.64
C VAL A 162 -33.24 -0.21 -0.55
N TYR A 163 -33.14 -1.10 -1.54
CA TYR A 163 -32.08 -2.11 -1.58
C TYR A 163 -30.69 -1.46 -1.60
N ILE A 164 -30.45 -0.49 -2.48
CA ILE A 164 -29.15 0.19 -2.61
C ILE A 164 -28.78 0.89 -1.30
N PHE A 165 -29.75 1.59 -0.68
CA PHE A 165 -29.53 2.26 0.59
C PHE A 165 -29.20 1.27 1.71
N GLU A 166 -29.99 0.20 1.85
CA GLU A 166 -29.78 -0.80 2.88
C GLU A 166 -28.43 -1.51 2.72
N GLU A 167 -28.05 -1.87 1.48
CA GLU A 167 -26.72 -2.43 1.20
C GLU A 167 -25.62 -1.44 1.56
N SER A 168 -25.78 -0.15 1.25
CA SER A 168 -24.78 0.89 1.56
C SER A 168 -24.58 1.09 3.07
N VAL A 169 -25.61 0.86 3.88
CA VAL A 169 -25.56 1.02 5.35
C VAL A 169 -25.12 -0.28 6.04
N ARG A 170 -25.47 -1.46 5.50
CA ARG A 170 -25.15 -2.76 6.10
C ARG A 170 -23.76 -3.29 5.73
N ASN A 171 -23.02 -2.60 4.86
CA ASN A 171 -21.74 -3.08 4.33
C ASN A 171 -20.59 -3.00 5.33
N ASN A 172 -20.68 -3.79 6.41
CA ASN A 172 -19.61 -3.97 7.37
C ASN A 172 -19.02 -5.36 7.18
N TRP A 173 -17.70 -5.42 7.02
CA TRP A 173 -17.00 -6.68 7.02
C TRP A 173 -17.10 -7.40 8.37
N THR A 174 -17.34 -8.69 8.29
CA THR A 174 -17.07 -9.62 9.40
C THR A 174 -15.58 -9.61 9.75
N LEU A 175 -15.23 -10.11 10.94
CA LEU A 175 -13.83 -10.25 11.35
C LEU A 175 -13.00 -11.07 10.34
N ASN A 176 -13.58 -12.13 9.76
CA ASN A 176 -12.88 -12.95 8.78
C ASN A 176 -12.60 -12.18 7.49
N GLU A 177 -13.58 -11.42 6.99
CA GLU A 177 -13.40 -10.59 5.78
C GLU A 177 -12.36 -9.50 5.98
N VAL A 178 -12.30 -8.87 7.17
CA VAL A 178 -11.24 -7.91 7.52
C VAL A 178 -9.85 -8.59 7.49
N ASN A 179 -9.73 -9.77 8.07
CA ASN A 179 -8.46 -10.49 8.11
C ASN A 179 -8.02 -10.94 6.71
N ASP A 180 -8.96 -11.46 5.92
CA ASP A 180 -8.71 -11.85 4.53
C ASP A 180 -8.27 -10.64 3.70
N TYR A 181 -8.92 -9.49 3.90
CA TYR A 181 -8.53 -8.24 3.29
C TYR A 181 -7.08 -7.85 3.63
N TYR A 182 -6.70 -7.89 4.92
CA TYR A 182 -5.34 -7.56 5.33
C TYR A 182 -4.30 -8.46 4.67
N GLU A 183 -4.56 -9.76 4.56
CA GLU A 183 -3.63 -10.69 3.92
C GLU A 183 -3.54 -10.46 2.41
N ARG A 184 -4.66 -10.17 1.73
CA ARG A 184 -4.64 -9.79 0.30
C ARG A 184 -3.82 -8.53 0.07
N VAL A 185 -4.07 -7.46 0.84
CA VAL A 185 -3.34 -6.19 0.71
C VAL A 185 -1.87 -6.34 1.07
N LYS A 186 -1.52 -7.10 2.11
CA LYS A 186 -0.11 -7.41 2.44
C LYS A 186 0.58 -8.11 1.27
N LYS A 187 -0.09 -9.09 0.64
CA LYS A 187 0.46 -9.82 -0.50
C LYS A 187 0.64 -8.88 -1.71
N LEU A 188 -0.38 -8.09 -2.03
CA LEU A 188 -0.34 -7.08 -3.09
C LEU A 188 0.83 -6.11 -2.91
N LEU A 189 0.96 -5.51 -1.72
CA LEU A 189 2.02 -4.54 -1.43
C LEU A 189 3.42 -5.17 -1.47
N LYS A 190 3.57 -6.45 -1.06
CA LYS A 190 4.86 -7.15 -1.22
C LYS A 190 5.24 -7.36 -2.68
N ILE A 191 4.27 -7.58 -3.57
CA ILE A 191 4.51 -7.68 -5.02
C ILE A 191 5.00 -6.33 -5.53
N PHE A 192 4.31 -5.24 -5.18
CA PHE A 192 4.72 -3.90 -5.55
C PHE A 192 6.08 -3.50 -4.98
N ASP A 193 6.39 -3.85 -3.72
CA ASP A 193 7.70 -3.62 -3.11
C ASP A 193 8.78 -4.30 -3.98
N LYS A 194 8.60 -5.56 -4.39
CA LYS A 194 9.56 -6.26 -5.26
C LYS A 194 9.71 -5.61 -6.64
N MET A 195 8.61 -5.22 -7.27
CA MET A 195 8.63 -4.51 -8.55
C MET A 195 9.38 -3.18 -8.44
N LEU A 196 9.17 -2.44 -7.35
CA LEU A 196 9.79 -1.14 -7.14
C LEU A 196 11.29 -1.25 -6.88
N ILE A 197 11.71 -2.18 -6.03
CA ILE A 197 13.15 -2.44 -5.78
C ILE A 197 13.83 -2.88 -7.07
N SER A 198 13.16 -3.68 -7.89
CA SER A 198 13.69 -4.10 -9.19
C SER A 198 13.85 -2.93 -10.15
N GLU A 199 12.82 -2.10 -10.32
CA GLU A 199 12.82 -0.97 -11.27
C GLU A 199 13.78 0.15 -10.85
N TYR A 200 13.87 0.41 -9.54
CA TYR A 200 14.63 1.52 -8.96
C TYR A 200 15.86 1.03 -8.18
N LYS A 201 16.45 -0.12 -8.57
CA LYS A 201 17.53 -0.78 -7.84
C LYS A 201 18.64 0.18 -7.40
N GLU A 202 19.27 0.87 -8.36
CA GLU A 202 20.40 1.77 -8.08
C GLU A 202 19.99 2.94 -7.16
N TYR A 203 18.80 3.47 -7.38
CA TYR A 203 18.27 4.58 -6.61
C TYR A 203 17.97 4.17 -5.16
N VAL A 204 17.28 3.06 -4.96
CA VAL A 204 17.03 2.48 -3.63
C VAL A 204 18.36 2.12 -2.97
N ASP A 205 19.31 1.56 -3.72
CA ASP A 205 20.62 1.23 -3.19
C ASP A 205 21.31 2.46 -2.61
N GLY A 206 21.26 3.59 -3.32
CA GLY A 206 21.71 4.90 -2.88
C GLY A 206 20.98 5.42 -1.64
N CYS A 207 19.64 5.41 -1.64
CA CYS A 207 18.83 5.85 -0.48
C CYS A 207 19.18 5.06 0.78
N PHE A 208 19.46 3.76 0.65
CA PHE A 208 19.79 2.87 1.77
C PHE A 208 21.26 2.44 1.76
N HIS A 209 22.16 3.29 1.25
CA HIS A 209 23.59 2.97 1.22
C HIS A 209 24.11 2.82 2.65
N ARG A 210 24.79 1.71 2.94
CA ARG A 210 25.21 1.26 4.30
C ARG A 210 24.07 1.05 5.30
N ARG A 211 22.80 1.07 4.87
CA ARG A 211 21.60 0.92 5.72
C ARG A 211 20.70 -0.24 5.25
N LYS A 212 21.29 -1.38 4.85
CA LYS A 212 20.55 -2.54 4.31
C LYS A 212 19.69 -3.24 5.34
N SER A 213 20.13 -3.29 6.60
CA SER A 213 19.32 -3.79 7.71
C SER A 213 18.07 -2.94 7.95
N LEU A 214 18.15 -1.62 7.72
CA LEU A 214 16.99 -0.74 7.77
C LEU A 214 16.00 -1.05 6.63
N LEU A 215 16.50 -1.18 5.40
CA LEU A 215 15.66 -1.58 4.27
C LEU A 215 14.99 -2.94 4.52
N GLU A 216 15.75 -3.94 4.97
CA GLU A 216 15.23 -5.26 5.36
C GLU A 216 14.12 -5.15 6.43
N TYR A 217 14.28 -4.29 7.44
CA TYR A 217 13.26 -4.07 8.45
C TYR A 217 11.95 -3.51 7.87
N LEU A 218 12.04 -2.66 6.85
CA LEU A 218 10.90 -1.97 6.23
C LEU A 218 10.17 -2.86 5.20
N VAL A 219 10.90 -3.45 4.25
CA VAL A 219 10.30 -4.19 3.11
C VAL A 219 10.43 -5.71 3.23
N GLY A 220 11.25 -6.20 4.17
CA GLY A 220 11.53 -7.63 4.36
C GLY A 220 12.77 -8.11 3.61
N LYS A 221 13.33 -9.22 4.09
CA LYS A 221 14.60 -9.80 3.60
C LYS A 221 14.55 -10.17 2.12
N GLU A 222 13.55 -10.95 1.71
CA GLU A 222 13.41 -11.43 0.33
C GLU A 222 13.41 -10.27 -0.69
N THR A 223 12.70 -9.19 -0.36
CA THR A 223 12.62 -8.00 -1.22
C THR A 223 13.92 -7.20 -1.21
N MET A 224 14.57 -7.06 -0.05
CA MET A 224 15.87 -6.38 0.07
C MET A 224 16.97 -7.10 -0.72
N GLU A 225 16.97 -8.44 -0.74
CA GLU A 225 17.96 -9.26 -1.45
C GLU A 225 17.96 -9.06 -2.98
N LEU A 226 16.89 -8.49 -3.55
CA LEU A 226 16.86 -8.11 -4.97
C LEU A 226 17.92 -7.06 -5.33
N LEU A 227 18.39 -6.27 -4.36
CA LEU A 227 19.48 -5.30 -4.60
C LEU A 227 20.82 -5.97 -4.97
N PHE A 228 20.99 -7.26 -4.69
CA PHE A 228 22.23 -8.00 -4.96
C PHE A 228 22.18 -8.90 -6.20
N LYS A 229 21.08 -8.83 -6.97
CA LYS A 229 20.92 -9.56 -8.23
C LYS A 229 21.38 -8.77 -9.44
#